data_AF-A0A527GLK2-F1
#
_entry.id   AF-A0A527GLK2-F1
#
_cell.length_a   1.000
_cell.length_b   1.000
_cell.length_c   1.000
_cell.angle_alpha   90.00
_cell.angle_beta   90.00
_cell.angle_gamma   90.00
#
_symmetry.space_group_name_H-M   'P 1'
#
loop_
_entity.id
_entity.type
_entity.pdbx_description
1 polymer ?
#
loop_
_entity_poly.entity_id
_entity_poly.type
_entity_poly.pdbx_seq_one_letter_code
_entity_poly.pdbx_strand_id
1 'polypeptide(L)'
;LEAVIALATFWRSGIRMLEWAAKDHCDYGDVLVAPDAEPQILLQLWQHILDDGGFDLAYLNRLLPDARFRTLLGPAAPGQSNILQPSHRSEVSYRVSGAGQRGAQWFESQSKKTRQNYRRGYKFM
;
A
#
# COMPACT_ATOMS: atom_id res chain seq x y z
N LEU A 1 10.30 14.16 12.94
CA LEU A 1 9.09 13.53 12.37
C LEU A 1 9.46 12.09 12.02
N GLU A 2 8.84 11.12 12.70
CA GLU A 2 9.29 9.71 12.69
C GLU A 2 8.46 8.81 11.78
N ALA A 3 7.18 9.13 11.58
CA ALA A 3 6.32 8.46 10.62
C ALA A 3 5.30 9.44 10.02
N VAL A 4 4.91 9.22 8.76
CA VAL A 4 3.84 9.95 8.06
C VAL A 4 2.90 8.96 7.39
N ILE A 5 1.61 9.17 7.60
CA ILE A 5 0.54 8.50 6.86
C ILE A 5 -0.34 9.57 6.21
N ALA A 6 -0.51 9.48 4.89
CA ALA A 6 -1.39 10.38 4.15
C ALA A 6 -2.79 9.73 4.00
N LEU A 7 -3.72 10.08 4.89
CA LEU A 7 -5.10 9.60 4.82
C LEU A 7 -6.06 10.76 4.56
N ALA A 8 -7.22 10.44 4.00
CA ALA A 8 -8.32 11.37 3.79
C ALA A 8 -9.64 10.70 4.16
N THR A 9 -10.58 11.51 4.63
CA THR A 9 -11.96 11.08 4.88
C THR A 9 -12.87 11.52 3.73
N PHE A 10 -13.76 10.65 3.30
CA PHE A 10 -14.75 10.94 2.27
C PHE A 10 -16.04 10.18 2.54
N TRP A 11 -17.14 10.62 1.93
CA TRP A 11 -18.45 9.98 2.08
C TRP A 11 -18.72 9.00 0.95
N ARG A 12 -19.21 7.80 1.31
CA ARG A 12 -19.67 6.80 0.35
C ARG A 12 -20.89 6.09 0.89
N SER A 13 -22.01 6.16 0.17
CA SER A 13 -23.25 5.46 0.53
C SER A 13 -23.71 5.71 1.98
N GLY A 14 -23.51 6.94 2.48
CA GLY A 14 -23.88 7.32 3.86
C GLY A 14 -22.90 6.89 4.95
N ILE A 15 -21.76 6.30 4.58
CA ILE A 15 -20.67 5.93 5.49
C ILE A 15 -19.50 6.88 5.24
N ARG A 16 -18.89 7.40 6.31
CA ARG A 16 -17.66 8.15 6.22
C ARG A 16 -16.47 7.20 6.26
N MET A 17 -15.73 7.15 5.16
CA MET A 17 -14.62 6.24 4.96
C MET A 17 -13.29 6.98 5.14
N LEU A 18 -12.34 6.36 5.84
CA LEU A 18 -10.94 6.74 5.86
C LEU A 18 -10.17 5.90 4.84
N GLU A 19 -9.58 6.56 3.85
CA GLU A 19 -8.80 5.93 2.78
C GLU A 19 -7.41 6.58 2.66
N TRP A 20 -6.53 5.90 1.93
CA TRP A 20 -5.26 6.49 1.52
C TRP A 20 -5.48 7.66 0.55
N ALA A 21 -4.95 8.83 0.90
CA ALA A 21 -5.24 10.08 0.21
C ALA A 21 -4.74 10.11 -1.25
N ALA A 22 -3.70 9.34 -1.59
CA ALA A 22 -3.12 9.33 -2.93
C ALA A 22 -3.59 8.16 -3.80
N LYS A 23 -4.69 7.51 -3.44
CA LYS A 23 -5.27 6.35 -4.16
C LYS A 23 -5.48 6.58 -5.66
N ASP A 24 -5.80 7.81 -6.07
CA ASP A 24 -6.04 8.15 -7.48
C ASP A 24 -4.76 8.54 -8.25
N HIS A 25 -3.64 8.71 -7.54
CA HIS A 25 -2.38 9.21 -8.11
C HIS A 25 -1.21 8.25 -7.97
N CYS A 26 -1.32 7.23 -7.12
CA CYS A 26 -0.29 6.23 -6.94
C CYS A 26 -0.94 4.84 -6.81
N ASP A 27 -0.29 3.84 -7.38
CA ASP A 27 -0.83 2.48 -7.44
C ASP A 27 -0.83 1.78 -6.08
N TYR A 28 0.06 2.18 -5.17
CA TYR A 28 0.31 1.46 -3.92
C TYR A 28 0.43 2.38 -2.70
N GLY A 29 -0.42 2.17 -1.72
CA GLY A 29 -0.41 2.92 -0.46
C GLY A 29 0.60 2.36 0.53
N ASP A 30 1.38 3.24 1.16
CA ASP A 30 2.23 2.87 2.29
C ASP A 30 2.47 4.04 3.26
N VAL A 31 3.12 3.73 4.38
CA VAL A 31 3.58 4.66 5.40
C VAL A 31 5.04 5.02 5.18
N LEU A 32 5.37 6.30 5.31
CA LEU A 32 6.76 6.74 5.37
C LEU A 32 7.23 6.65 6.82
N VAL A 33 8.28 5.89 7.08
CA VAL A 33 8.87 5.71 8.41
C VAL A 33 10.35 6.08 8.34
N ALA A 34 10.84 6.84 9.31
CA ALA A 34 12.26 7.17 9.42
C ALA A 34 13.09 5.90 9.66
N PRO A 35 14.34 5.82 9.15
CA PRO A 35 15.16 4.60 9.28
C PRO A 35 15.35 4.12 10.72
N ASP A 36 15.46 5.06 11.66
CA ASP A 36 15.74 4.81 13.07
C ASP A 36 14.48 4.94 13.95
N ALA A 37 13.29 4.91 13.35
CA ALA A 37 12.04 5.04 14.10
C ALA A 37 11.76 3.79 14.94
N GLU A 38 11.15 4.02 16.10
CA GLU A 38 10.73 2.94 17.01
C GLU A 38 9.76 1.98 16.30
N PRO A 39 9.90 0.65 16.48
CA PRO A 39 9.02 -0.33 15.82
C PRO A 39 7.52 -0.13 16.09
N GLN A 40 7.18 0.44 17.25
CA GLN A 40 5.80 0.70 17.68
C GLN A 40 5.23 2.01 17.13
N ILE A 41 6.02 2.86 16.47
CA ILE A 41 5.58 4.19 16.03
C ILE A 41 4.34 4.12 15.13
N LEU A 42 4.25 3.10 14.28
CA LEU A 42 3.14 2.89 13.37
C LEU A 42 1.86 2.47 14.12
N LEU A 43 1.97 1.62 15.14
CA LEU A 43 0.84 1.25 15.99
C LEU A 43 0.33 2.45 16.79
N GLN A 44 1.24 3.27 17.32
CA GLN A 44 0.90 4.48 18.05
C GLN A 44 0.22 5.52 17.15
N LEU A 45 0.76 5.74 15.94
CA LEU A 45 0.16 6.66 14.97
C LEU A 45 -1.22 6.17 14.52
N TRP A 46 -1.39 4.86 14.32
CA TRP A 46 -2.69 4.29 14.01
C TRP A 46 -3.69 4.45 15.15
N GLN A 47 -3.28 4.22 16.40
CA GLN A 47 -4.13 4.45 17.56
C GLN A 47 -4.56 5.91 17.66
N HIS A 48 -3.64 6.85 17.40
CA HIS A 48 -3.95 8.28 17.39
C HIS A 48 -5.01 8.64 16.33
N ILE A 49 -4.93 8.04 15.14
CA ILE A 49 -5.94 8.23 14.08
C ILE A 49 -7.31 7.67 14.51
N LEU A 50 -7.33 6.52 15.20
CA LEU A 50 -8.58 5.94 15.72
C LEU A 50 -9.19 6.79 16.84
N ASP A 51 -8.35 7.35 17.72
CA ASP A 51 -8.76 8.20 18.83
C ASP A 51 -9.31 9.56 18.34
N ASP A 52 -8.69 10.14 17.31
CA ASP A 52 -9.20 11.36 16.64
C ASP A 52 -10.51 11.07 15.88
N GLY A 53 -10.61 9.87 15.33
CA GLY A 53 -11.83 9.33 14.74
C GLY A 53 -12.32 10.17 13.56
N GLY A 54 -13.63 10.43 13.53
CA GLY A 54 -14.23 11.20 12.44
C GLY A 54 -14.37 10.40 11.14
N PHE A 55 -14.44 9.07 11.21
CA PHE A 55 -14.80 8.13 10.15
C PHE A 55 -15.50 6.90 10.77
N ASP A 56 -16.33 6.21 10.00
CA ASP A 56 -17.02 4.99 10.42
C ASP A 56 -16.25 3.72 10.02
N LEU A 57 -15.48 3.80 8.93
CA LEU A 57 -14.76 2.65 8.37
C LEU A 57 -13.41 3.07 7.80
N ALA A 58 -12.34 2.36 8.16
CA ALA A 58 -11.06 2.45 7.47
C ALA A 58 -10.98 1.41 6.36
N TYR A 59 -10.64 1.84 5.14
CA TYR A 59 -10.47 0.97 3.99
C TYR A 59 -9.15 1.28 3.30
N LEU A 60 -8.17 0.41 3.45
CA LEU A 60 -6.88 0.52 2.76
C LEU A 60 -6.82 -0.54 1.66
N ASN A 61 -6.71 -0.10 0.41
CA ASN A 61 -6.58 -0.98 -0.75
C ASN A 61 -5.20 -0.83 -1.40
N ARG A 62 -4.86 -1.79 -2.28
CA ARG A 62 -3.60 -1.82 -3.02
C ARG A 62 -2.34 -1.67 -2.15
N LEU A 63 -2.33 -2.32 -0.99
CA LEU A 63 -1.11 -2.43 -0.19
C LEU A 63 -0.14 -3.41 -0.87
N LEU A 64 1.12 -3.01 -0.98
CA LEU A 64 2.16 -3.90 -1.49
C LEU A 64 2.41 -5.09 -0.55
N PRO A 65 3.03 -6.19 -1.04
CA PRO A 65 3.45 -7.31 -0.20
C PRO A 65 4.40 -6.91 0.94
N ASP A 66 5.23 -5.91 0.71
CA ASP A 66 6.25 -5.39 1.63
C ASP A 66 5.84 -4.08 2.33
N ALA A 67 4.60 -3.61 2.14
CA ALA A 67 4.12 -2.37 2.74
C ALA A 67 4.17 -2.43 4.28
N ARG A 68 4.65 -1.35 4.91
CA ARG A 68 4.71 -1.20 6.38
C ARG A 68 3.33 -1.29 7.02
N PHE A 69 2.30 -0.82 6.33
CA PHE A 69 0.89 -0.98 6.75
C PHE A 69 0.49 -2.42 7.08
N ARG A 70 1.14 -3.42 6.47
CA ARG A 70 0.82 -4.82 6.76
C ARG A 70 1.08 -5.21 8.21
N THR A 71 1.92 -4.47 8.94
CA THR A 71 2.14 -4.67 10.38
C THR A 71 0.90 -4.34 11.22
N LEU A 72 -0.04 -3.55 10.69
CA LEU A 72 -1.33 -3.27 11.32
C LEU A 72 -2.39 -4.33 11.01
N LEU A 73 -2.07 -5.34 10.19
CA LEU A 73 -2.95 -6.46 9.91
C LEU A 73 -2.80 -7.50 11.02
N GLY A 74 -3.92 -7.96 11.56
CA GLY A 74 -3.92 -8.99 12.59
C GLY A 74 -5.28 -9.62 12.75
N PRO A 75 -5.37 -10.76 13.45
CA PRO A 75 -6.65 -11.41 13.73
C PRO A 75 -7.53 -10.46 14.55
N ALA A 76 -8.81 -10.37 14.21
CA ALA A 76 -9.79 -9.73 15.08
C ALA A 76 -9.89 -10.50 16.40
N ALA A 77 -9.17 -10.06 17.43
CA ALA A 77 -9.39 -10.55 18.78
C ALA A 77 -10.67 -9.89 19.34
N PRO A 78 -11.56 -10.63 20.02
CA PRO A 78 -12.71 -10.03 20.71
C PRO A 78 -12.24 -8.91 21.65
N GLY A 79 -12.69 -7.68 21.42
CA GLY A 79 -12.28 -6.50 22.18
C GLY A 79 -11.12 -5.68 21.61
N GLN A 80 -10.49 -6.10 20.50
CA GLN A 80 -9.53 -5.31 19.74
C GLN A 80 -10.15 -4.85 18.42
N SER A 81 -10.99 -3.81 18.47
CA SER A 81 -11.59 -3.14 17.31
C SER A 81 -10.59 -2.38 16.43
N ASN A 82 -9.33 -2.30 16.85
CA ASN A 82 -8.38 -1.31 16.35
C ASN A 82 -7.43 -1.86 15.27
N ILE A 83 -7.59 -3.12 14.88
CA ILE A 83 -6.69 -3.83 13.95
C ILE A 83 -7.36 -3.97 12.57
N LEU A 84 -6.65 -3.56 11.52
CA LEU A 84 -7.11 -3.69 10.15
C LEU A 84 -7.26 -5.17 9.77
N GLN A 85 -8.41 -5.51 9.17
CA GLN A 85 -8.68 -6.86 8.72
C GLN A 85 -8.32 -7.01 7.23
N PRO A 86 -7.61 -8.08 6.84
CA PRO A 86 -7.40 -8.41 5.44
C PRO A 86 -8.75 -8.59 4.73
N SER A 87 -8.90 -7.96 3.56
CA SER A 87 -10.05 -8.23 2.69
C SER A 87 -9.96 -9.64 2.11
N HIS A 88 -11.10 -10.26 1.82
CA HIS A 88 -11.17 -11.54 1.09
C HIS A 88 -10.62 -11.44 -0.34
N ARG A 89 -10.49 -10.23 -0.89
CA ARG A 89 -9.96 -9.97 -2.23
C ARG A 89 -8.46 -9.72 -2.16
N SER A 90 -7.70 -10.45 -2.96
CA SER A 90 -6.27 -10.24 -3.19
C SER A 90 -6.01 -9.96 -4.67
N GLU A 91 -5.10 -9.05 -4.96
CA GLU A 91 -4.64 -8.75 -6.31
C GLU A 91 -3.16 -9.12 -6.48
N VAL A 92 -2.78 -9.55 -7.68
CA VAL A 92 -1.37 -9.83 -8.02
C VAL A 92 -0.67 -8.50 -8.31
N SER A 93 0.41 -8.21 -7.59
CA SER A 93 1.28 -7.09 -7.93
C SER A 93 2.19 -7.46 -9.11
N TYR A 94 2.09 -6.69 -10.18
CA TYR A 94 3.00 -6.76 -11.34
C TYR A 94 4.14 -5.74 -11.24
N ARG A 95 4.37 -5.17 -10.04
CA ARG A 95 5.45 -4.19 -9.81
C ARG A 95 6.79 -4.83 -10.18
N VAL A 96 7.52 -4.18 -11.06
CA VAL A 96 8.94 -4.47 -11.27
C VAL A 96 9.69 -3.98 -10.04
N SER A 97 10.32 -4.90 -9.31
CA SER A 97 11.10 -4.60 -8.10
C SER A 97 12.58 -4.88 -8.33
N GLY A 98 13.43 -4.16 -7.60
CA GLY A 98 14.89 -4.25 -7.70
C GLY A 98 15.52 -2.87 -7.55
N ALA A 99 16.26 -2.65 -6.46
CA ALA A 99 16.95 -1.37 -6.25
C ALA A 99 18.01 -1.15 -7.33
N GLY A 100 18.01 0.04 -7.94
CA GLY A 100 19.13 0.50 -8.77
C GLY A 100 19.28 -0.13 -10.16
N GLN A 101 18.38 -1.02 -10.60
CA GLN A 101 18.41 -1.48 -11.99
C GLN A 101 17.83 -0.41 -12.92
N ARG A 102 18.63 0.04 -13.89
CA ARG A 102 18.09 0.83 -15.01
C ARG A 102 17.10 -0.04 -15.78
N GLY A 103 16.06 0.56 -16.37
CA GLY A 103 15.05 -0.17 -17.14
C GLY A 103 15.63 -1.09 -18.22
N ALA A 104 16.75 -0.69 -18.84
CA ALA A 104 17.49 -1.53 -19.79
C ALA A 104 18.09 -2.80 -19.17
N GLN A 105 18.65 -2.70 -17.95
CA GLN A 105 19.22 -3.86 -17.25
C GLN A 105 18.12 -4.85 -16.83
N TRP A 106 17.00 -4.32 -16.33
CA TRP A 106 15.82 -5.14 -16.06
C TRP A 106 15.31 -5.81 -17.33
N PHE A 107 15.27 -5.09 -18.45
CA PHE A 107 14.81 -5.65 -19.73
C PHE A 107 15.72 -6.78 -20.22
N GLU A 108 17.04 -6.60 -20.13
CA GLU A 108 18.02 -7.63 -20.53
C GLU A 108 18.02 -8.86 -19.62
N SER A 109 17.57 -8.73 -18.36
CA SER A 109 17.37 -9.90 -17.48
C SER A 109 16.15 -10.74 -17.86
N GLN A 110 15.25 -10.22 -18.70
CA GLN A 110 14.07 -10.96 -19.15
C GLN A 110 14.42 -12.02 -20.20
N SER A 111 13.58 -13.06 -20.27
CA SER A 111 13.74 -14.15 -21.24
C SER A 111 13.80 -13.64 -22.69
N LYS A 112 14.48 -14.39 -23.58
CA LYS A 112 14.53 -14.08 -25.01
C LYS A 112 13.12 -13.90 -25.62
N LYS A 113 12.16 -14.74 -25.20
CA LYS A 113 10.76 -14.67 -25.63
C LYS A 113 10.10 -13.36 -25.21
N THR A 114 10.25 -12.97 -23.94
CA THR A 114 9.71 -11.71 -23.40
C THR A 114 10.27 -10.50 -24.15
N ARG A 115 11.59 -10.45 -24.34
CA ARG A 115 12.25 -9.35 -25.08
C ARG A 115 11.78 -9.28 -26.54
N GLN A 116 11.62 -10.42 -27.21
CA GLN A 116 11.14 -10.48 -28.58
C GLN A 116 9.70 -10.00 -28.71
N ASN A 117 8.81 -10.39 -27.79
CA ASN A 117 7.41 -9.95 -27.77
C ASN A 117 7.30 -8.43 -27.59
N TYR A 118 8.05 -7.86 -26.64
CA TYR A 118 8.09 -6.41 -26.45
C TYR A 118 8.54 -5.67 -27.72
N ARG A 119 9.65 -6.10 -28.33
CA ARG A 119 10.18 -5.49 -29.57
C ARG A 119 9.22 -5.63 -30.75
N ARG A 120 8.42 -6.70 -30.80
CA ARG A 120 7.36 -6.86 -31.82
C ARG A 120 6.25 -5.82 -31.61
N GLY A 121 5.78 -5.63 -30.38
CA GLY A 121 4.75 -4.63 -30.05
C GLY A 121 5.14 -3.21 -30.46
N TYR A 122 6.42 -2.84 -30.28
CA TYR A 122 6.95 -1.55 -30.69
C TYR A 122 7.03 -1.32 -32.21
N LYS A 123 7.00 -2.39 -33.02
CA LYS A 123 6.99 -2.28 -34.50
C LYS A 123 5.57 -2.11 -35.06
N PHE A 124 4.54 -2.34 -34.25
CA PHE A 124 3.14 -2.20 -34.63
C PHE A 124 2.47 -0.94 -34.06
N MET A 125 3.22 -0.12 -33.32
CA MET A 125 2.93 1.28 -33.00
C MET A 125 3.75 2.18 -33.91
#